data_AF-A0A009I8H3-F1
#
_entry.id   AF-A0A009I8H3-F1
#
_cell.length_a   1.000
_cell.length_b   1.000
_cell.length_c   1.000
_cell.angle_alpha   90.00
_cell.angle_beta   90.00
_cell.angle_gamma   90.00
#
_symmetry.space_group_name_H-M   'P 1'
#
loop_
_entity.id
_entity.type
_entity.pdbx_description
1 polymer ?
#
loop_
_entity_poly.entity_id
_entity_poly.type
_entity_poly.pdbx_seq_one_letter_code
_entity_poly.pdbx_strand_id
1 'polypeptide(L)'
;MKNMFKQYNYFYTPEQYKEIWENALFVFDTNTLLNLYRYQEDTKNEFLQVLDKISNRIWIPHHVALEFQRNRLEVICEQKTLFSKTKNALNSTSKNLNSELEKLQLRKRHSLIKIDEFVEKIDTLIKDFNNSLDDLKANQQHLSHQDSLKEKLELLFENKVGNPPQDQKELDELYKIAESRYKNKIPPGYLDESKVDICVDSNLTYKKKFGDYIVWHQILEYTKQNPNIKDVVFITNDLKEDWWKKYDASGEKFNQPRPELIDEALNVGEIINFVMYDSEKFLSYASNYLDVKVSDNAVKEVRDTTEIYNQNIIKLNSYVAKDNRADSYDSLRKAIAFAKVRKFKNRINYEIYKNGGIAEFPTNVLTCPDCNLETMIFEDSSSTGYRCTYCKNEESDEIEVQCSMCGSMWPNSEIVSVDWTDEGHVEDLCPRCRRDPDYIGDD
;
A
#
# COMPACT_ATOMS: atom_id res chain seq x y z
N MET A 1 -26.06 38.55 5.17
CA MET A 1 -25.51 37.42 4.39
C MET A 1 -23.98 37.48 4.27
N LYS A 2 -23.38 38.54 3.71
CA LYS A 2 -21.93 38.61 3.37
C LYS A 2 -20.94 38.14 4.46
N ASN A 3 -21.21 38.41 5.74
CA ASN A 3 -20.32 38.02 6.84
C ASN A 3 -20.73 36.74 7.60
N MET A 4 -21.90 36.17 7.28
CA MET A 4 -22.45 35.00 7.99
C MET A 4 -22.02 33.66 7.36
N PHE A 5 -21.55 33.69 6.12
CA PHE A 5 -21.27 32.50 5.30
C PHE A 5 -19.88 32.58 4.67
N LYS A 6 -18.88 32.98 5.47
CA LYS A 6 -17.50 33.21 5.00
C LYS A 6 -16.89 31.97 4.33
N GLN A 7 -17.23 30.78 4.81
CA GLN A 7 -16.80 29.49 4.25
C GLN A 7 -17.22 29.24 2.80
N TYR A 8 -18.20 29.98 2.28
CA TYR A 8 -18.63 29.90 0.89
C TYR A 8 -18.02 30.98 0.00
N ASN A 9 -17.22 31.90 0.56
CA ASN A 9 -16.51 32.94 -0.16
C ASN A 9 -15.01 32.62 -0.23
N TYR A 10 -14.67 31.46 -0.80
CA TYR A 10 -13.30 31.01 -0.98
C TYR A 10 -12.69 31.62 -2.25
N PHE A 11 -12.35 32.90 -2.14
CA PHE A 11 -11.67 33.66 -3.19
C PHE A 11 -10.80 34.73 -2.55
N TYR A 12 -9.54 34.81 -2.99
CA TYR A 12 -8.56 35.79 -2.52
C TYR A 12 -8.08 36.64 -3.69
N THR A 13 -7.89 37.93 -3.47
CA THR A 13 -7.25 38.81 -4.46
C THR A 13 -5.75 38.48 -4.58
N PRO A 14 -5.06 38.88 -5.67
CA PRO A 14 -3.62 38.69 -5.79
C PRO A 14 -2.82 39.26 -4.61
N GLU A 15 -3.24 40.41 -4.06
CA GLU A 15 -2.63 41.03 -2.90
C GLU A 15 -2.83 40.19 -1.64
N GLN A 16 -4.02 39.63 -1.44
CA GLN A 16 -4.29 38.72 -0.32
C GLN A 16 -3.49 37.43 -0.43
N TYR A 17 -3.37 36.85 -1.63
CA TYR A 17 -2.51 35.68 -1.82
C TYR A 17 -1.05 35.99 -1.49
N LYS A 18 -0.55 37.16 -1.90
CA LYS A 18 0.81 37.59 -1.55
C LYS A 18 0.99 37.69 -0.03
N GLU A 19 0.06 38.35 0.67
CA GLU A 19 0.10 38.48 2.13
C GLU A 19 0.04 37.11 2.84
N ILE A 20 -0.82 36.20 2.36
CA ILE A 20 -0.89 34.82 2.87
C ILE A 20 0.46 34.11 2.66
N TRP A 21 1.06 34.18 1.47
CA TRP A 21 2.35 33.51 1.20
C TRP A 21 3.50 34.08 2.03
N GLU A 22 3.47 35.37 2.36
CA GLU A 22 4.46 36.04 3.21
C GLU A 22 4.34 35.64 4.69
N ASN A 23 3.12 35.48 5.21
CA ASN A 23 2.87 35.34 6.65
C ASN A 23 2.40 33.95 7.11
N ALA A 24 1.85 33.13 6.21
CA ALA A 24 1.18 31.90 6.60
C ALA A 24 2.11 30.87 7.23
N LEU A 25 1.53 30.08 8.14
CA LEU A 25 2.06 28.78 8.52
C LEU A 25 1.75 27.77 7.40
N PHE A 26 2.78 27.11 6.89
CA PHE A 26 2.65 26.00 5.96
C PHE A 26 2.62 24.68 6.71
N VAL A 27 1.55 23.93 6.50
CA VAL A 27 1.35 22.62 7.10
C VAL A 27 1.35 21.55 6.03
N PHE A 28 2.18 20.52 6.19
CA PHE A 28 2.32 19.45 5.21
C PHE A 28 1.65 18.16 5.68
N ASP A 29 0.98 17.49 4.74
CA ASP A 29 0.45 16.15 4.92
C ASP A 29 1.54 15.07 4.71
N THR A 30 1.30 13.87 5.23
CA THR A 30 2.20 12.72 5.13
C THR A 30 2.52 12.38 3.68
N ASN A 31 1.50 12.34 2.82
CA ASN A 31 1.66 11.94 1.42
C ASN A 31 2.56 12.91 0.64
N THR A 32 2.57 14.20 0.99
CA THR A 32 3.42 15.22 0.39
C THR A 32 4.88 14.95 0.72
N LEU A 33 5.19 14.66 1.98
CA LEU A 33 6.55 14.35 2.43
C LEU A 33 7.04 12.99 1.88
N LEU A 34 6.18 11.97 1.87
CA LEU A 34 6.53 10.65 1.32
C LEU A 34 6.81 10.68 -0.18
N ASN A 35 6.14 11.57 -0.94
CA ASN A 35 6.37 11.71 -2.37
C ASN A 35 7.78 12.19 -2.72
N LEU A 36 8.51 12.81 -1.79
CA LEU A 36 9.92 13.17 -1.99
C LEU A 36 10.82 11.95 -2.27
N TYR A 37 10.44 10.74 -1.83
CA TYR A 37 11.12 9.50 -2.19
C TYR A 37 10.78 8.99 -3.60
N ARG A 38 9.72 9.53 -4.21
CA ARG A 38 9.21 9.13 -5.54
C ARG A 38 9.70 10.06 -6.64
N TYR A 39 10.08 11.27 -6.29
CA TYR A 39 10.59 12.25 -7.25
C TYR A 39 12.02 11.92 -7.71
N GLN A 40 12.33 12.33 -8.93
CA GLN A 40 13.68 12.42 -9.47
C GLN A 40 14.51 13.40 -8.63
N GLU A 41 15.84 13.23 -8.69
CA GLU A 41 16.78 13.97 -7.86
C GLU A 41 16.63 15.49 -8.00
N ASP A 42 16.47 15.99 -9.23
CA ASP A 42 16.33 17.42 -9.51
C ASP A 42 15.03 17.99 -8.91
N THR A 43 13.89 17.36 -9.18
CA THR A 43 12.57 17.74 -8.66
C THR A 43 12.53 17.71 -7.12
N LYS A 44 13.12 16.67 -6.52
CA LYS A 44 13.28 16.56 -5.06
C LYS A 44 14.10 17.72 -4.51
N ASN A 45 15.22 18.08 -5.15
CA ASN A 45 16.08 19.17 -4.69
C ASN A 45 15.39 20.53 -4.83
N GLU A 46 14.65 20.78 -5.91
CA GLU A 46 13.85 22.00 -6.05
C GLU A 46 12.76 22.10 -4.96
N PHE A 47 12.06 20.99 -4.66
CA PHE A 47 11.07 20.97 -3.58
C PHE A 47 11.71 21.26 -2.21
N LEU A 48 12.87 20.65 -1.92
CA LEU A 48 13.62 20.91 -0.69
C LEU A 48 14.10 22.36 -0.57
N GLN A 49 14.48 23.01 -1.68
CA GLN A 49 14.83 24.43 -1.68
C GLN A 49 13.63 25.31 -1.32
N VAL A 50 12.44 24.97 -1.81
CA VAL A 50 11.22 25.67 -1.42
C VAL A 50 10.97 25.52 0.08
N LEU A 51 11.05 24.29 0.62
CA LEU A 51 10.91 24.05 2.07
C LEU A 51 11.94 24.83 2.90
N ASP A 52 13.19 24.91 2.44
CA ASP A 52 14.24 25.65 3.11
C ASP A 52 13.92 27.16 3.18
N LYS A 53 13.40 27.76 2.10
CA LYS A 53 12.99 29.17 2.08
C LYS A 53 11.88 29.51 3.06
N ILE A 54 10.95 28.59 3.29
CA ILE A 54 9.84 28.79 4.24
C ILE A 54 10.10 28.12 5.58
N SER A 55 11.31 27.63 5.84
CA SER A 55 11.63 26.79 7.00
C SER A 55 11.21 27.38 8.35
N ASN A 56 11.20 28.71 8.50
CA ASN A 56 10.74 29.37 9.75
C ASN A 56 9.21 29.36 9.94
N ARG A 57 8.45 28.93 8.94
CA ARG A 57 6.99 28.97 8.89
C ARG A 57 6.38 27.61 8.51
N ILE A 58 7.15 26.52 8.58
CA ILE A 58 6.63 25.17 8.39
C ILE A 58 6.30 24.51 9.72
N TRP A 59 5.28 23.66 9.73
CA TRP A 59 4.93 22.80 10.86
C TRP A 59 4.21 21.55 10.37
N ILE A 60 4.28 20.45 11.12
CA ILE A 60 3.47 19.25 10.84
C ILE A 60 2.80 18.71 12.10
N PRO A 61 1.57 18.16 11.97
CA PRO A 61 0.94 17.39 13.04
C PRO A 61 1.83 16.23 13.47
N HIS A 62 1.75 15.84 14.75
CA HIS A 62 2.41 14.63 15.25
C HIS A 62 2.00 13.41 14.42
N HIS A 63 0.72 13.29 14.07
CA HIS A 63 0.24 12.14 13.31
C HIS A 63 0.89 12.06 11.91
N VAL A 64 1.15 13.20 11.27
CA VAL A 64 1.89 13.25 10.00
C VAL A 64 3.32 12.75 10.16
N ALA A 65 4.02 13.21 11.20
CA ALA A 65 5.38 12.75 11.50
C ALA A 65 5.43 11.24 11.78
N LEU A 66 4.47 10.73 12.55
CA LEU A 66 4.33 9.31 12.85
C LEU A 66 4.11 8.48 11.58
N GLU A 67 3.15 8.86 10.74
CA GLU A 67 2.88 8.14 9.50
C GLU A 67 4.07 8.19 8.54
N PHE A 68 4.77 9.33 8.47
CA PHE A 68 5.98 9.45 7.65
C PHE A 68 7.04 8.43 8.08
N GLN A 69 7.34 8.35 9.39
CA GLN A 69 8.34 7.43 9.92
C GLN A 69 7.96 5.96 9.70
N ARG A 70 6.66 5.64 9.78
CA ARG A 70 6.16 4.27 9.58
C ARG A 70 6.19 3.85 8.12
N ASN A 71 5.81 4.74 7.21
CA ASN A 71 5.56 4.39 5.82
C ASN A 71 6.76 4.66 4.90
N ARG A 72 7.75 5.46 5.31
CA ARG A 72 8.92 5.80 4.45
C ARG A 72 9.66 4.58 3.90
N LEU A 73 9.88 3.54 4.71
CA LEU A 73 10.59 2.33 4.26
C LEU A 73 9.76 1.55 3.25
N GLU A 74 8.43 1.52 3.42
CA GLU A 74 7.52 0.90 2.45
C GLU A 74 7.61 1.63 1.12
N VAL A 75 7.61 2.97 1.11
CA VAL A 75 7.76 3.77 -0.12
C VAL A 75 9.12 3.53 -0.78
N ILE A 76 10.22 3.47 -0.01
CA ILE A 76 11.56 3.13 -0.57
C ILE A 76 11.54 1.72 -1.18
N CYS A 77 10.91 0.75 -0.52
CA CYS A 77 10.73 -0.60 -1.05
C CYS A 77 9.93 -0.59 -2.36
N GLU A 78 8.81 0.14 -2.43
CA GLU A 78 8.01 0.30 -3.64
C GLU A 78 8.88 0.79 -4.81
N GLN A 79 9.71 1.82 -4.60
CA GLN A 79 10.62 2.32 -5.63
C GLN A 79 11.64 1.27 -6.07
N LYS A 80 12.17 0.49 -5.13
CA LYS A 80 13.06 -0.64 -5.46
C LYS A 80 12.39 -1.73 -6.29
N THR A 81 11.09 -1.96 -6.09
CA THR A 81 10.35 -2.94 -6.90
C THR A 81 10.15 -2.50 -8.36
N LEU A 82 10.27 -1.19 -8.66
CA LEU A 82 10.15 -0.72 -10.04
C LEU A 82 11.26 -1.29 -10.92
N PHE A 83 12.47 -1.48 -10.39
CA PHE A 83 13.56 -2.13 -11.14
C PHE A 83 13.17 -3.54 -11.60
N SER A 84 12.67 -4.38 -10.70
CA SER A 84 12.27 -5.75 -11.07
C SER A 84 11.05 -5.75 -11.99
N LYS A 85 10.08 -4.85 -11.80
CA LYS A 85 8.93 -4.69 -12.71
C LYS A 85 9.38 -4.29 -14.13
N THR A 86 10.32 -3.35 -14.25
CA THR A 86 10.89 -2.93 -15.55
C THR A 86 11.61 -4.08 -16.23
N LYS A 87 12.47 -4.82 -15.51
CA LYS A 87 13.15 -6.01 -16.04
C LYS A 87 12.15 -7.06 -16.54
N ASN A 88 11.11 -7.33 -15.76
CA ASN A 88 10.07 -8.29 -16.13
C ASN A 88 9.30 -7.83 -17.37
N ALA A 89 8.95 -6.55 -17.47
CA ALA A 89 8.27 -6.00 -18.65
C ALA A 89 9.12 -6.16 -19.92
N LEU A 90 10.41 -5.82 -19.87
CA LEU A 90 11.34 -5.98 -21.00
C LEU A 90 11.50 -7.45 -21.41
N ASN A 91 11.76 -8.33 -20.44
CA ASN A 91 11.95 -9.76 -20.69
C ASN A 91 10.67 -10.41 -21.23
N SER A 92 9.50 -10.03 -20.72
CA SER A 92 8.20 -10.52 -21.25
C SER A 92 7.94 -10.02 -22.67
N THR A 93 8.35 -8.78 -22.98
CA THR A 93 8.22 -8.20 -24.32
C THR A 93 9.11 -8.93 -25.33
N SER A 94 10.38 -9.22 -25.00
CA SER A 94 11.26 -10.02 -25.87
C SER A 94 10.70 -11.44 -26.08
N LYS A 95 10.25 -12.12 -25.02
CA LYS A 95 9.63 -13.45 -25.13
C LYS A 95 8.40 -13.44 -26.05
N ASN A 96 7.52 -12.47 -25.87
CA ASN A 96 6.32 -12.34 -26.70
C ASN A 96 6.67 -12.07 -28.16
N LEU A 97 7.59 -11.14 -28.42
CA LEU A 97 8.08 -10.84 -29.77
C LEU A 97 8.65 -12.11 -30.43
N ASN A 98 9.52 -12.84 -29.74
CA ASN A 98 10.09 -14.09 -30.23
C ASN A 98 9.00 -15.12 -30.53
N SER A 99 8.00 -15.26 -29.67
CA SER A 99 6.88 -16.18 -29.90
C SER A 99 6.05 -15.82 -31.14
N GLU A 100 5.79 -14.54 -31.38
CA GLU A 100 5.04 -14.09 -32.55
C GLU A 100 5.86 -14.27 -33.84
N LEU A 101 7.16 -14.02 -33.81
CA LEU A 101 8.06 -14.24 -34.94
C LEU A 101 8.18 -15.72 -35.30
N GLU A 102 8.25 -16.62 -34.32
CA GLU A 102 8.29 -18.07 -34.56
C GLU A 102 6.99 -18.59 -35.19
N LYS A 103 5.82 -18.05 -34.82
CA LYS A 103 4.52 -18.42 -35.44
C LYS A 103 4.47 -18.14 -36.94
N LEU A 104 5.16 -17.09 -37.41
CA LEU A 104 5.25 -16.76 -38.83
C LEU A 104 6.06 -17.79 -39.63
N GLN A 105 6.84 -18.66 -38.94
CA GLN A 105 7.70 -19.68 -39.53
C GLN A 105 8.61 -19.12 -40.63
N LEU A 106 9.07 -17.86 -40.49
CA LEU A 106 9.84 -17.15 -41.52
C LEU A 106 11.10 -17.92 -41.93
N ARG A 107 11.75 -18.59 -40.97
CA ARG A 107 12.91 -19.47 -41.20
C ARG A 107 12.62 -20.62 -42.18
N LYS A 108 11.37 -21.07 -42.26
CA LYS A 108 10.90 -22.15 -43.15
C LYS A 108 10.22 -21.62 -44.41
N ARG A 109 9.66 -20.41 -44.38
CA ARG A 109 8.72 -19.89 -45.38
C ARG A 109 9.25 -18.72 -46.20
N HIS A 110 10.38 -18.09 -45.85
CA HIS A 110 10.86 -16.90 -46.54
C HIS A 110 12.40 -16.78 -46.54
N SER A 111 13.02 -16.74 -47.73
CA SER A 111 14.49 -16.75 -47.89
C SER A 111 15.15 -15.38 -47.68
N LEU A 112 14.40 -14.27 -47.82
CA LEU A 112 14.96 -12.92 -47.77
C LEU A 112 14.82 -12.23 -46.40
N ILE A 113 13.92 -12.72 -45.52
CA ILE A 113 13.67 -12.08 -44.22
C ILE A 113 14.51 -12.81 -43.18
N LYS A 114 15.62 -12.19 -42.77
CA LYS A 114 16.54 -12.72 -41.76
C LYS A 114 16.24 -12.07 -40.41
N ILE A 115 15.56 -12.80 -39.54
CA ILE A 115 15.07 -12.29 -38.25
C ILE A 115 16.07 -12.49 -37.10
N ASP A 116 16.99 -13.44 -37.24
CA ASP A 116 17.88 -13.88 -36.16
C ASP A 116 18.79 -12.75 -35.66
N GLU A 117 19.42 -12.01 -36.58
CA GLU A 117 20.27 -10.86 -36.24
C GLU A 117 19.47 -9.73 -35.57
N PHE A 118 18.20 -9.56 -35.95
CA PHE A 118 17.33 -8.55 -35.35
C PHE A 118 16.95 -8.93 -33.91
N VAL A 119 16.58 -10.19 -33.69
CA VAL A 119 16.28 -10.72 -32.34
C VAL A 119 17.52 -10.63 -31.44
N GLU A 120 18.69 -11.01 -31.95
CA GLU A 120 19.95 -10.95 -31.20
C GLU A 120 20.30 -9.51 -30.78
N LYS A 121 20.06 -8.52 -31.65
CA LYS A 121 20.24 -7.10 -31.33
C LYS A 121 19.28 -6.64 -30.22
N ILE A 122 18.02 -7.07 -30.26
CA ILE A 122 17.04 -6.76 -29.22
C ILE A 122 17.43 -7.39 -27.88
N ASP A 123 17.82 -8.66 -27.88
CA ASP A 123 18.21 -9.37 -26.66
C ASP A 123 19.47 -8.75 -26.05
N THR A 124 20.42 -8.31 -26.89
CA THR A 124 21.61 -7.57 -26.44
C THR A 124 21.22 -6.23 -25.81
N LEU A 125 20.38 -5.43 -26.48
CA LEU A 125 19.89 -4.16 -25.93
C LEU A 125 19.19 -4.32 -24.58
N ILE A 126 18.33 -5.34 -24.44
CA ILE A 126 17.63 -5.63 -23.19
C ILE A 126 18.62 -6.05 -22.10
N LYS A 127 19.61 -6.88 -22.44
CA LYS A 127 20.65 -7.31 -21.51
C LYS A 127 21.48 -6.12 -21.00
N ASP A 128 21.93 -5.26 -21.90
CA ASP A 128 22.75 -4.09 -21.56
C ASP A 128 21.98 -3.10 -20.66
N PHE A 129 20.70 -2.88 -20.96
CA PHE A 129 19.85 -2.07 -20.11
C PHE A 129 19.56 -2.75 -18.76
N ASN A 130 19.36 -4.06 -18.73
CA ASN A 130 19.19 -4.81 -17.48
C ASN A 130 20.41 -4.71 -16.55
N ASN A 131 21.62 -4.69 -17.11
CA ASN A 131 22.86 -4.47 -16.36
C ASN A 131 22.90 -3.03 -15.82
N SER A 132 22.58 -2.05 -16.67
CA SER A 132 22.50 -0.64 -16.25
C SER A 132 21.49 -0.43 -15.12
N LEU A 133 20.37 -1.16 -15.15
CA LEU A 133 19.37 -1.16 -14.07
C LEU A 133 19.91 -1.77 -12.76
N ASP A 134 20.78 -2.78 -12.82
CA ASP A 134 21.40 -3.33 -11.60
C ASP A 134 22.38 -2.34 -10.97
N ASP A 135 23.17 -1.64 -11.78
CA ASP A 135 24.09 -0.60 -11.31
C ASP A 135 23.32 0.56 -10.65
N LEU A 136 22.24 1.02 -11.28
CA LEU A 136 21.37 2.05 -10.71
C LEU A 136 20.70 1.59 -9.41
N LYS A 137 20.25 0.33 -9.34
CA LYS A 137 19.65 -0.25 -8.14
C LYS A 137 20.66 -0.36 -7.00
N ALA A 138 21.92 -0.66 -7.31
CA ALA A 138 23.00 -0.73 -6.33
C ALA A 138 23.35 0.65 -5.74
N ASN A 139 23.17 1.72 -6.51
CA ASN A 139 23.41 3.10 -6.06
C ASN A 139 22.19 3.75 -5.36
N GLN A 140 21.04 3.07 -5.32
CA GLN A 140 19.83 3.60 -4.69
C GLN A 140 19.93 3.52 -3.15
N GLN A 141 19.25 4.43 -2.45
CA GLN A 141 19.10 4.44 -0.99
C GLN A 141 18.91 3.03 -0.42
N HIS A 142 19.87 2.56 0.38
CA HIS A 142 19.76 1.28 1.06
C HIS A 142 18.87 1.40 2.30
N LEU A 143 18.06 0.36 2.55
CA LEU A 143 17.12 0.33 3.69
C LEU A 143 17.85 0.28 5.04
N SER A 144 19.07 -0.26 5.05
CA SER A 144 19.91 -0.44 6.23
C SER A 144 20.97 0.66 6.42
N HIS A 145 21.00 1.66 5.54
CA HIS A 145 21.97 2.76 5.60
C HIS A 145 21.30 4.06 6.00
N GLN A 146 22.15 5.05 6.30
CA GLN A 146 21.76 6.42 6.58
C GLN A 146 20.85 6.97 5.47
N ASP A 147 19.71 7.53 5.87
CA ASP A 147 18.68 8.07 4.96
C ASP A 147 18.83 9.59 4.90
N SER A 148 19.55 10.07 3.89
CA SER A 148 19.89 11.50 3.76
C SER A 148 18.67 12.39 3.56
N LEU A 149 17.58 11.88 2.97
CA LEU A 149 16.34 12.63 2.82
C LEU A 149 15.63 12.75 4.16
N LYS A 150 15.51 11.65 4.90
CA LYS A 150 14.98 11.66 6.27
C LYS A 150 15.72 12.67 7.14
N GLU A 151 17.04 12.69 7.12
CA GLU A 151 17.83 13.61 7.94
C GLU A 151 17.60 15.06 7.59
N LYS A 152 17.56 15.40 6.29
CA LYS A 152 17.23 16.76 5.85
C LYS A 152 15.84 17.19 6.32
N LEU A 153 14.84 16.29 6.24
CA LEU A 153 13.49 16.59 6.71
C LEU A 153 13.43 16.71 8.24
N GLU A 154 14.13 15.87 8.98
CA GLU A 154 14.21 15.94 10.44
C GLU A 154 14.84 17.26 10.90
N LEU A 155 15.87 17.76 10.20
CA LEU A 155 16.45 19.08 10.45
C LEU A 155 15.47 20.21 10.11
N LEU A 156 14.79 20.13 8.97
CA LEU A 156 13.82 21.16 8.56
C LEU A 156 12.67 21.29 9.57
N PHE A 157 12.16 20.15 10.05
CA PHE A 157 11.03 20.08 10.99
C PHE A 157 11.44 19.97 12.46
N GLU A 158 12.71 20.21 12.78
CA GLU A 158 13.19 20.21 14.17
C GLU A 158 12.41 21.25 14.99
N ASN A 159 11.82 20.81 16.11
CA ASN A 159 10.91 21.61 16.96
C ASN A 159 9.67 22.19 16.25
N LYS A 160 9.28 21.63 15.10
CA LYS A 160 8.11 22.05 14.29
C LYS A 160 7.14 20.89 14.06
N VAL A 161 7.08 19.98 15.03
CA VAL A 161 6.14 18.85 15.06
C VAL A 161 5.19 19.06 16.23
N GLY A 162 3.90 18.81 16.01
CA GLY A 162 2.89 18.84 17.07
C GLY A 162 3.20 17.86 18.20
N ASN A 163 2.58 18.07 19.36
CA ASN A 163 2.70 17.13 20.47
C ASN A 163 1.95 15.83 20.18
N PRO A 164 2.45 14.67 20.65
CA PRO A 164 1.69 13.43 20.65
C PRO A 164 0.45 13.57 21.56
N PRO A 165 -0.60 12.75 21.34
CA PRO A 165 -1.63 12.53 22.34
C PRO A 165 -1.00 12.10 23.67
N GLN A 166 -1.54 12.59 24.79
CA GLN A 166 -1.02 12.36 26.12
C GLN A 166 -1.15 10.89 26.55
N ASP A 167 -2.29 10.29 26.24
CA ASP A 167 -2.60 8.91 26.59
C ASP A 167 -3.64 8.29 25.62
N GLN A 168 -3.95 7.01 25.84
CA GLN A 168 -4.96 6.31 25.04
C GLN A 168 -6.36 6.89 25.23
N LYS A 169 -6.64 7.54 26.38
CA LYS A 169 -7.96 8.08 26.68
C LYS A 169 -8.23 9.30 25.80
N GLU A 170 -7.25 10.19 25.60
CA GLU A 170 -7.36 11.31 24.66
C GLU A 170 -7.62 10.81 23.23
N LEU A 171 -6.88 9.79 22.78
CA LEU A 171 -7.12 9.17 21.47
C LEU A 171 -8.53 8.55 21.34
N ASP A 172 -8.98 7.84 22.37
CA ASP A 172 -10.30 7.21 22.38
C ASP A 172 -11.44 8.23 22.37
N GLU A 173 -11.23 9.42 22.96
CA GLU A 173 -12.15 10.55 22.86
C GLU A 173 -12.21 11.11 21.44
N LEU A 174 -11.06 11.30 20.79
CA LEU A 174 -11.00 11.68 19.36
C LEU A 174 -11.70 10.66 18.47
N TYR A 175 -11.58 9.36 18.76
CA TYR A 175 -12.25 8.31 18.00
C TYR A 175 -13.76 8.38 18.10
N LYS A 176 -14.31 8.64 19.30
CA LYS A 176 -15.76 8.82 19.46
C LYS A 176 -16.29 9.98 18.63
N ILE A 177 -15.53 11.09 18.57
CA ILE A 177 -15.89 12.25 17.75
C ILE A 177 -15.81 11.88 16.27
N ALA A 178 -14.70 11.27 15.84
CA ALA A 178 -14.50 10.84 14.46
C ALA A 178 -15.59 9.87 13.97
N GLU A 179 -15.99 8.89 14.79
CA GLU A 179 -17.07 7.96 14.47
C GLU A 179 -18.41 8.68 14.25
N SER A 180 -18.71 9.67 15.09
CA SER A 180 -19.91 10.49 14.91
C SER A 180 -19.83 11.32 13.62
N ARG A 181 -18.68 11.92 13.33
CA ARG A 181 -18.44 12.68 12.09
C ARG A 181 -18.62 11.81 10.86
N TYR A 182 -18.05 10.61 10.85
CA TYR A 182 -18.07 9.72 9.69
C TYR A 182 -19.47 9.21 9.39
N LYS A 183 -20.23 8.83 10.43
CA LYS A 183 -21.66 8.47 10.30
C LYS A 183 -22.49 9.59 9.66
N ASN A 184 -22.15 10.85 9.93
CA ASN A 184 -22.82 12.02 9.38
C ASN A 184 -22.14 12.58 8.12
N LYS A 185 -21.13 11.90 7.57
CA LYS A 185 -20.32 12.34 6.42
C LYS A 185 -19.73 13.75 6.57
N ILE A 186 -19.34 14.09 7.80
CA ILE A 186 -18.65 15.34 8.12
C ILE A 186 -17.15 15.16 7.82
N PRO A 187 -16.55 16.00 6.96
CA PRO A 187 -15.15 15.88 6.58
C PRO A 187 -14.17 16.27 7.70
N PRO A 188 -12.87 15.90 7.64
CA PRO A 188 -12.27 15.00 6.66
C PRO A 188 -12.24 13.54 7.16
N GLY A 189 -12.00 12.59 6.25
CA GLY A 189 -11.69 11.19 6.55
C GLY A 189 -12.86 10.22 6.53
N TYR A 190 -14.11 10.68 6.32
CA TYR A 190 -15.26 9.76 6.31
C TYR A 190 -15.20 8.72 5.18
N LEU A 191 -14.41 8.95 4.13
CA LEU A 191 -14.18 7.97 3.07
C LEU A 191 -13.25 6.83 3.48
N ASP A 192 -12.54 6.98 4.60
CA ASP A 192 -11.61 5.98 5.14
C ASP A 192 -12.25 5.09 6.21
N GLU A 193 -13.57 5.21 6.45
CA GLU A 193 -14.30 4.45 7.48
C GLU A 193 -14.12 2.92 7.36
N SER A 194 -13.93 2.42 6.14
CA SER A 194 -13.73 0.99 5.85
C SER A 194 -12.33 0.47 6.18
N LYS A 195 -11.35 1.34 6.48
CA LYS A 195 -10.00 0.91 6.90
C LYS A 195 -10.06 0.24 8.27
N VAL A 196 -9.50 -0.96 8.38
CA VAL A 196 -9.49 -1.74 9.64
C VAL A 196 -8.12 -1.80 10.30
N ASP A 197 -7.09 -1.26 9.65
CA ASP A 197 -5.72 -1.30 10.13
C ASP A 197 -5.54 -0.52 11.43
N ILE A 198 -4.73 -1.10 12.31
CA ILE A 198 -4.27 -0.47 13.54
C ILE A 198 -2.74 -0.42 13.54
N CYS A 199 -2.19 0.56 14.24
CA CYS A 199 -0.77 0.60 14.56
C CYS A 199 -0.54 0.97 16.02
N VAL A 200 0.64 0.63 16.53
CA VAL A 200 1.07 0.98 17.88
C VAL A 200 2.30 1.86 17.79
N ASP A 201 2.31 2.94 18.57
CA ASP A 201 3.47 3.81 18.77
C ASP A 201 3.44 4.38 20.19
N SER A 202 4.58 4.39 20.89
CA SER A 202 4.70 4.93 22.25
C SER A 202 3.67 4.39 23.24
N ASN A 203 3.34 3.09 23.14
CA ASN A 203 2.27 2.40 23.90
C ASN A 203 0.83 2.87 23.63
N LEU A 204 0.62 3.67 22.58
CA LEU A 204 -0.69 4.11 22.10
C LEU A 204 -1.10 3.30 20.88
N THR A 205 -2.38 2.93 20.81
CA THR A 205 -2.97 2.20 19.69
C THR A 205 -3.74 3.17 18.80
N TYR A 206 -3.24 3.36 17.59
CA TYR A 206 -3.80 4.20 16.55
C TYR A 206 -4.67 3.39 15.59
N LYS A 207 -5.92 3.83 15.38
CA LYS A 207 -6.79 3.29 14.31
C LYS A 207 -6.60 4.11 13.04
N LYS A 208 -6.05 3.50 11.98
CA LYS A 208 -5.68 4.23 10.75
C LYS A 208 -6.85 4.94 10.07
N LYS A 209 -8.08 4.41 10.19
CA LYS A 209 -9.28 5.05 9.63
C LYS A 209 -9.52 6.47 10.14
N PHE A 210 -9.01 6.83 11.32
CA PHE A 210 -9.21 8.16 11.90
C PHE A 210 -8.05 9.12 11.64
N GLY A 211 -7.03 8.72 10.86
CA GLY A 211 -5.81 9.50 10.66
C GLY A 211 -6.09 10.93 10.16
N ASP A 212 -6.89 11.06 9.11
CA ASP A 212 -7.30 12.34 8.53
C ASP A 212 -7.92 13.29 9.56
N TYR A 213 -8.80 12.77 10.43
CA TYR A 213 -9.42 13.58 11.47
C TYR A 213 -8.43 13.96 12.57
N ILE A 214 -7.52 13.07 12.97
CA ILE A 214 -6.48 13.38 13.95
C ILE A 214 -5.57 14.49 13.42
N VAL A 215 -5.14 14.40 12.16
CA VAL A 215 -4.35 15.44 11.48
C VAL A 215 -5.10 16.77 11.51
N TRP A 216 -6.36 16.77 11.08
CA TRP A 216 -7.18 17.97 11.06
C TRP A 216 -7.37 18.59 12.46
N HIS A 217 -7.68 17.77 13.46
CA HIS A 217 -7.80 18.20 14.85
C HIS A 217 -6.51 18.84 15.36
N GLN A 218 -5.35 18.23 15.08
CA GLN A 218 -4.06 18.76 15.51
C GLN A 218 -3.72 20.11 14.85
N ILE A 219 -4.12 20.34 13.59
CA ILE A 219 -3.97 21.64 12.93
C ILE A 219 -4.78 22.71 13.68
N LEU A 220 -6.07 22.45 13.92
CA LEU A 220 -6.97 23.40 14.58
C LEU A 220 -6.51 23.72 16.01
N GLU A 221 -6.10 22.71 16.76
CA GLU A 221 -5.63 22.89 18.13
C GLU A 221 -4.33 23.70 18.16
N TYR A 222 -3.39 23.40 17.25
CA TYR A 222 -2.12 24.13 17.18
C TYR A 222 -2.32 25.62 16.88
N THR A 223 -3.19 25.97 15.92
CA THR A 223 -3.44 27.37 15.56
C THR A 223 -4.17 28.12 16.67
N LYS A 224 -5.13 27.45 17.33
CA LYS A 224 -5.84 28.00 18.49
C LYS A 224 -4.90 28.29 19.67
N GLN A 225 -3.93 27.42 19.93
CA GLN A 225 -2.91 27.64 20.97
C GLN A 225 -1.90 28.74 20.60
N ASN A 226 -1.81 29.09 19.32
CA ASN A 226 -0.85 30.06 18.78
C ASN A 226 -1.59 31.18 18.02
N PRO A 227 -2.30 32.09 18.74
CA PRO A 227 -3.24 33.03 18.13
C PRO A 227 -2.61 34.05 17.17
N ASN A 228 -1.27 34.15 17.12
CA ASN A 228 -0.54 34.96 16.14
C ASN A 228 -0.59 34.37 14.73
N ILE A 229 -0.90 33.07 14.60
CA ILE A 229 -1.04 32.40 13.31
C ILE A 229 -2.46 32.68 12.79
N LYS A 230 -2.56 33.60 11.83
CA LYS A 230 -3.84 33.98 11.21
C LYS A 230 -4.03 33.39 9.82
N ASP A 231 -2.93 33.03 9.16
CA ASP A 231 -2.94 32.48 7.81
C ASP A 231 -2.34 31.07 7.85
N VAL A 232 -3.04 30.12 7.25
CA VAL A 232 -2.60 28.72 7.18
C VAL A 232 -2.74 28.23 5.76
N VAL A 233 -1.66 27.66 5.24
CA VAL A 233 -1.65 26.93 3.97
C VAL A 233 -1.44 25.46 4.29
N PHE A 234 -2.44 24.62 4.02
CA PHE A 234 -2.34 23.17 4.17
C PHE A 234 -2.04 22.51 2.82
N ILE A 235 -0.93 21.77 2.74
CA ILE A 235 -0.48 21.08 1.54
C ILE A 235 -0.79 19.59 1.68
N THR A 236 -1.68 19.09 0.83
CA THR A 236 -2.05 17.66 0.79
C THR A 236 -2.25 17.17 -0.64
N ASN A 237 -1.74 15.97 -0.93
CA ASN A 237 -2.01 15.27 -2.19
C ASN A 237 -3.24 14.33 -2.09
N ASP A 238 -3.99 14.37 -0.98
CA ASP A 238 -5.27 13.70 -0.87
C ASP A 238 -6.32 14.52 -1.63
N LEU A 239 -6.72 14.01 -2.79
CA LEU A 239 -7.66 14.67 -3.69
C LEU A 239 -9.09 14.14 -3.53
N LYS A 240 -9.43 13.47 -2.42
CA LYS A 240 -10.75 12.91 -2.17
C LYS A 240 -11.82 13.99 -1.91
N GLU A 241 -13.09 13.59 -2.01
CA GLU A 241 -14.26 14.48 -1.90
C GLU A 241 -14.63 14.89 -0.46
N ASP A 242 -14.02 14.25 0.53
CA ASP A 242 -14.06 14.64 1.93
C ASP A 242 -13.04 15.73 2.27
N TRP A 243 -12.04 15.97 1.43
CA TRP A 243 -11.16 17.14 1.56
C TRP A 243 -11.56 18.28 0.62
N TRP A 244 -11.97 17.94 -0.60
CA TRP A 244 -12.19 18.91 -1.67
C TRP A 244 -13.63 18.93 -2.16
N LYS A 245 -14.13 20.13 -2.46
CA LYS A 245 -15.28 20.34 -3.32
C LYS A 245 -14.79 20.65 -4.74
N LYS A 246 -15.12 19.76 -5.68
CA LYS A 246 -14.74 19.88 -7.09
C LYS A 246 -15.93 20.35 -7.93
N TYR A 247 -15.66 21.25 -8.87
CA TYR A 247 -16.60 21.79 -9.83
C TYR A 247 -16.04 21.60 -11.22
N ASP A 248 -16.88 21.15 -12.15
CA ASP A 248 -16.56 21.00 -13.56
C ASP A 248 -17.74 21.54 -14.37
N ALA A 249 -17.52 22.63 -15.10
CA ALA A 249 -18.53 23.25 -15.94
C ALA A 249 -17.88 23.66 -17.27
N SER A 250 -18.34 23.07 -18.38
CA SER A 250 -17.91 23.44 -19.73
C SER A 250 -16.39 23.42 -19.94
N GLY A 251 -15.66 22.54 -19.25
CA GLY A 251 -14.20 22.45 -19.32
C GLY A 251 -13.45 23.32 -18.29
N GLU A 252 -14.15 24.17 -17.53
CA GLU A 252 -13.58 24.88 -16.39
C GLU A 252 -13.63 23.98 -15.16
N LYS A 253 -12.44 23.62 -14.66
CA LYS A 253 -12.28 22.83 -13.43
C LYS A 253 -11.86 23.74 -12.30
N PHE A 254 -12.61 23.71 -11.21
CA PHE A 254 -12.32 24.47 -9.99
C PHE A 254 -12.42 23.56 -8.77
N ASN A 255 -11.39 23.57 -7.92
CA ASN A 255 -11.35 22.82 -6.68
C ASN A 255 -11.13 23.80 -5.52
N GLN A 256 -11.91 23.63 -4.46
CA GLN A 256 -11.75 24.36 -3.20
C GLN A 256 -11.89 23.40 -2.02
N PRO A 257 -11.38 23.77 -0.82
CA PRO A 257 -11.68 23.03 0.39
C PRO A 257 -13.17 22.85 0.60
N ARG A 258 -13.56 21.80 1.32
CA ARG A 258 -14.93 21.66 1.82
C ARG A 258 -15.32 22.88 2.68
N PRO A 259 -16.49 23.52 2.46
CA PRO A 259 -16.94 24.63 3.30
C PRO A 259 -16.99 24.28 4.78
N GLU A 260 -17.25 23.01 5.12
CA GLU A 260 -17.21 22.51 6.50
C GLU A 260 -15.81 22.64 7.12
N LEU A 261 -14.75 22.37 6.35
CA LEU A 261 -13.36 22.54 6.80
C LEU A 261 -13.01 24.02 6.98
N ILE A 262 -13.45 24.88 6.05
CA ILE A 262 -13.23 26.33 6.17
C ILE A 262 -13.96 26.87 7.40
N ASP A 263 -15.21 26.45 7.64
CA ASP A 263 -15.98 26.86 8.81
C ASP A 263 -15.29 26.46 10.12
N GLU A 264 -14.80 25.22 10.22
CA GLU A 264 -14.04 24.76 11.39
C GLU A 264 -12.70 25.49 11.55
N ALA A 265 -11.97 25.76 10.46
CA ALA A 265 -10.75 26.56 10.49
C ALA A 265 -11.00 27.96 11.08
N LEU A 266 -12.08 28.62 10.64
CA LEU A 266 -12.47 29.95 11.11
C LEU A 266 -12.95 29.94 12.57
N ASN A 267 -13.82 28.99 12.94
CA ASN A 267 -14.56 29.03 14.21
C ASN A 267 -13.89 28.23 15.34
N VAL A 268 -13.12 27.18 15.02
CA VAL A 268 -12.43 26.33 16.00
C VAL A 268 -10.94 26.67 16.04
N GLY A 269 -10.30 26.76 14.87
CA GLY A 269 -8.87 27.04 14.74
C GLY A 269 -8.49 28.53 14.84
N GLU A 270 -9.47 29.43 14.84
CA GLU A 270 -9.29 30.90 14.81
C GLU A 270 -8.41 31.42 13.65
N ILE A 271 -8.40 30.66 12.55
CA ILE A 271 -7.68 30.98 11.32
C ILE A 271 -8.50 32.01 10.55
N ILE A 272 -7.87 33.07 10.02
CA ILE A 272 -8.56 34.09 9.22
C ILE A 272 -8.55 33.68 7.74
N ASN A 273 -7.38 33.26 7.23
CA ASN A 273 -7.23 32.78 5.87
C ASN A 273 -6.72 31.34 5.87
N PHE A 274 -7.58 30.40 5.46
CA PHE A 274 -7.23 29.00 5.33
C PHE A 274 -7.21 28.64 3.86
N VAL A 275 -6.05 28.20 3.35
CA VAL A 275 -5.84 27.84 1.94
C VAL A 275 -5.36 26.40 1.88
N MET A 276 -5.86 25.63 0.91
CA MET A 276 -5.32 24.29 0.61
C MET A 276 -4.69 24.25 -0.77
N TYR A 277 -3.56 23.56 -0.86
CA TYR A 277 -2.88 23.24 -2.13
C TYR A 277 -2.56 21.75 -2.21
N ASP A 278 -2.53 21.22 -3.43
CA ASP A 278 -1.75 20.02 -3.72
C ASP A 278 -0.29 20.41 -3.95
N SER A 279 0.58 19.41 -4.10
CA SER A 279 2.02 19.65 -4.29
C SER A 279 2.33 20.37 -5.61
N GLU A 280 1.51 20.18 -6.65
CA GLU A 280 1.68 20.88 -7.95
C GLU A 280 1.45 22.38 -7.78
N LYS A 281 0.29 22.77 -7.22
CA LYS A 281 -0.04 24.19 -6.98
C LYS A 281 0.93 24.83 -6.00
N PHE A 282 1.30 24.12 -4.93
CA PHE A 282 2.27 24.63 -3.97
C PHE A 282 3.60 24.96 -4.66
N LEU A 283 4.14 24.02 -5.45
CA LEU A 283 5.42 24.22 -6.12
C LEU A 283 5.34 25.29 -7.23
N SER A 284 4.25 25.33 -7.99
CA SER A 284 4.02 26.35 -9.02
C SER A 284 3.85 27.76 -8.44
N TYR A 285 3.22 27.90 -7.27
CA TYR A 285 3.06 29.21 -6.62
C TYR A 285 4.30 29.63 -5.85
N ALA A 286 5.08 28.68 -5.33
CA ALA A 286 6.35 28.97 -4.69
C ALA A 286 7.29 29.76 -5.61
N SER A 287 7.34 29.46 -6.91
CA SER A 287 8.17 30.25 -7.84
C SER A 287 7.73 31.71 -7.96
N ASN A 288 6.43 31.97 -7.81
CA ASN A 288 5.87 33.32 -7.96
C ASN A 288 6.05 34.16 -6.69
N TYR A 289 6.02 33.51 -5.51
CA TYR A 289 5.99 34.22 -4.22
C TYR A 289 7.29 34.12 -3.41
N LEU A 290 8.16 33.14 -3.66
CA LEU A 290 9.33 32.87 -2.81
C LEU A 290 10.70 33.14 -3.45
N ASP A 291 10.74 33.74 -4.64
CA ASP A 291 11.99 33.97 -5.40
C ASP A 291 12.86 32.69 -5.48
N VAL A 292 12.19 31.55 -5.73
CA VAL A 292 12.83 30.24 -5.93
C VAL A 292 12.65 29.84 -7.37
N LYS A 293 13.73 29.35 -7.98
CA LYS A 293 13.66 28.76 -9.32
C LYS A 293 13.05 27.37 -9.23
N VAL A 294 11.85 27.23 -9.78
CA VAL A 294 11.18 25.95 -9.99
C VAL A 294 11.08 25.72 -11.50
N SER A 295 11.44 24.53 -11.97
CA SER A 295 11.32 24.16 -13.37
C SER A 295 9.92 23.64 -13.70
N ASP A 296 9.46 23.89 -14.94
CA ASP A 296 8.21 23.30 -15.44
C ASP A 296 8.23 21.77 -15.40
N ASN A 297 9.42 21.18 -15.53
CA ASN A 297 9.61 19.73 -15.41
C ASN A 297 9.30 19.24 -13.98
N ALA A 298 9.79 19.94 -12.96
CA ALA A 298 9.50 19.59 -11.57
C ALA A 298 8.00 19.69 -11.27
N VAL A 299 7.33 20.78 -11.70
CA VAL A 299 5.87 20.94 -11.54
C VAL A 299 5.12 19.80 -12.22
N LYS A 300 5.49 19.47 -13.46
CA LYS A 300 4.88 18.37 -14.21
C LYS A 300 5.09 17.02 -13.53
N GLU A 301 6.30 16.73 -13.06
CA GLU A 301 6.61 15.46 -12.41
C GLU A 301 5.84 15.29 -11.09
N VAL A 302 5.72 16.35 -10.30
CA VAL A 302 4.94 16.37 -9.07
C VAL A 302 3.46 16.09 -9.34
N ARG A 303 2.90 16.70 -10.40
CA ARG A 303 1.53 16.41 -10.85
C ARG A 303 1.38 14.94 -11.23
N ASP A 304 2.22 14.46 -12.14
CA ASP A 304 2.12 13.11 -12.69
C ASP A 304 2.25 12.05 -11.57
N THR A 305 3.13 12.28 -10.59
CA THR A 305 3.29 11.43 -9.39
C THR A 305 2.01 11.42 -8.53
N THR A 306 1.40 12.59 -8.32
CA THR A 306 0.16 12.75 -7.56
C THR A 306 -1.02 12.06 -8.24
N GLU A 307 -1.12 12.18 -9.56
CA GLU A 307 -2.15 11.52 -10.36
C GLU A 307 -2.01 9.99 -10.31
N ILE A 308 -0.80 9.46 -10.50
CA ILE A 308 -0.53 8.01 -10.42
C ILE A 308 -0.92 7.46 -9.05
N TYR A 309 -0.52 8.15 -7.97
CA TYR A 309 -0.87 7.76 -6.61
C TYR A 309 -2.39 7.70 -6.40
N ASN A 310 -3.10 8.78 -6.75
CA ASN A 310 -4.55 8.86 -6.56
C ASN A 310 -5.31 7.87 -7.46
N GLN A 311 -4.87 7.63 -8.70
CA GLN A 311 -5.45 6.60 -9.57
C GLN A 311 -5.29 5.20 -8.98
N ASN A 312 -4.15 4.89 -8.37
CA ASN A 312 -3.92 3.61 -7.72
C ASN A 312 -4.83 3.45 -6.49
N ILE A 313 -5.01 4.50 -5.68
CA ILE A 313 -5.94 4.50 -4.55
C ILE A 313 -7.39 4.31 -5.02
N ILE A 314 -7.83 5.00 -6.07
CA ILE A 314 -9.18 4.85 -6.64
C ILE A 314 -9.39 3.42 -7.14
N LYS A 315 -8.41 2.84 -7.83
CA LYS A 315 -8.45 1.43 -8.26
C LYS A 315 -8.60 0.52 -7.04
N LEU A 316 -7.74 0.67 -6.02
CA LEU A 316 -7.79 -0.11 -4.79
C LEU A 316 -9.17 -0.01 -4.11
N ASN A 317 -9.68 1.22 -3.94
CA ASN A 317 -10.99 1.47 -3.35
C ASN A 317 -12.15 0.93 -4.20
N SER A 318 -12.02 0.92 -5.52
CA SER A 318 -13.03 0.34 -6.43
C SER A 318 -13.07 -1.19 -6.33
N TYR A 319 -11.94 -1.84 -6.08
CA TYR A 319 -11.90 -3.28 -5.77
C TYR A 319 -12.59 -3.54 -4.42
N VAL A 320 -12.27 -2.74 -3.39
CA VAL A 320 -12.90 -2.83 -2.06
C VAL A 320 -14.42 -2.54 -2.12
N ALA A 321 -14.86 -1.59 -2.95
CA ALA A 321 -16.27 -1.21 -3.09
C ALA A 321 -17.11 -2.23 -3.88
N LYS A 322 -16.51 -2.98 -4.81
CA LYS A 322 -17.19 -4.08 -5.53
C LYS A 322 -17.42 -5.32 -4.66
N ASP A 323 -16.58 -5.54 -3.65
CA ASP A 323 -16.66 -6.64 -2.68
C ASP A 323 -17.75 -6.43 -1.59
N ASN A 324 -18.38 -5.24 -1.54
CA ASN A 324 -19.17 -4.80 -0.39
C ASN A 324 -20.71 -4.88 -0.52
N ARG A 325 -21.27 -5.54 -1.54
CA ARG A 325 -22.75 -5.65 -1.68
C ARG A 325 -23.36 -7.03 -1.46
N ALA A 326 -22.55 -8.09 -1.34
CA ALA A 326 -23.02 -9.42 -0.90
C ALA A 326 -21.90 -10.30 -0.29
N ASP A 327 -20.61 -9.96 -0.52
CA ASP A 327 -19.46 -10.80 -0.19
C ASP A 327 -18.78 -10.50 1.17
N SER A 328 -19.17 -9.44 1.90
CA SER A 328 -18.45 -8.96 3.09
C SER A 328 -18.22 -10.01 4.19
N TYR A 329 -19.20 -10.89 4.46
CA TYR A 329 -19.04 -11.94 5.48
C TYR A 329 -18.18 -13.11 4.98
N ASP A 330 -18.31 -13.47 3.70
CA ASP A 330 -17.58 -14.59 3.12
C ASP A 330 -16.11 -14.25 2.84
N SER A 331 -15.87 -13.05 2.28
CA SER A 331 -14.54 -12.47 2.09
C SER A 331 -13.81 -12.28 3.43
N LEU A 332 -14.51 -11.88 4.50
CA LEU A 332 -13.94 -11.82 5.86
C LEU A 332 -13.59 -13.21 6.39
N ARG A 333 -14.46 -14.22 6.21
CA ARG A 333 -14.16 -15.61 6.61
C ARG A 333 -12.98 -16.19 5.84
N LYS A 334 -12.89 -15.93 4.53
CA LYS A 334 -11.75 -16.31 3.68
C LYS A 334 -10.46 -15.62 4.14
N ALA A 335 -10.50 -14.31 4.41
CA ALA A 335 -9.35 -13.56 4.92
C ALA A 335 -8.86 -14.10 6.28
N ILE A 336 -9.77 -14.43 7.20
CA ILE A 336 -9.43 -15.04 8.50
C ILE A 336 -8.81 -16.42 8.30
N ALA A 337 -9.34 -17.24 7.38
CA ALA A 337 -8.78 -18.56 7.07
C ALA A 337 -7.36 -18.46 6.51
N PHE A 338 -7.13 -17.61 5.49
CA PHE A 338 -5.79 -17.40 4.93
C PHE A 338 -4.81 -16.78 5.93
N ALA A 339 -5.27 -15.95 6.87
CA ALA A 339 -4.43 -15.46 7.95
C ALA A 339 -3.96 -16.59 8.88
N LYS A 340 -4.81 -17.59 9.15
CA LYS A 340 -4.42 -18.79 9.93
C LYS A 340 -3.40 -19.64 9.18
N VAL A 341 -3.58 -19.84 7.87
CA VAL A 341 -2.60 -20.52 7.00
C VAL A 341 -1.24 -19.80 7.04
N ARG A 342 -1.24 -18.46 6.96
CA ARG A 342 0.00 -17.67 7.04
C ARG A 342 0.69 -17.82 8.40
N LYS A 343 -0.07 -17.82 9.50
CA LYS A 343 0.47 -18.10 10.83
C LYS A 343 1.08 -19.50 10.93
N PHE A 344 0.44 -20.51 10.33
CA PHE A 344 0.96 -21.87 10.26
C PHE A 344 2.28 -21.96 9.48
N LYS A 345 2.35 -21.34 8.29
CA LYS A 345 3.61 -21.24 7.51
C LYS A 345 4.74 -20.55 8.30
N ASN A 346 4.41 -19.50 9.04
CA ASN A 346 5.39 -18.82 9.91
C ASN A 346 5.84 -19.71 11.09
N ARG A 347 4.94 -20.50 11.68
CA ARG A 347 5.27 -21.49 12.72
C ARG A 347 6.24 -22.54 12.19
N ILE A 348 6.01 -23.05 10.98
CA ILE A 348 6.92 -24.00 10.31
C ILE A 348 8.31 -23.39 10.16
N ASN A 349 8.41 -22.17 9.63
CA ASN A 349 9.70 -21.49 9.44
C ASN A 349 10.46 -21.32 10.77
N TYR A 350 9.75 -21.03 11.86
CA TYR A 350 10.34 -20.91 13.20
C TYR A 350 10.81 -22.27 13.75
N GLU A 351 10.02 -23.33 13.62
CA GLU A 351 10.38 -24.67 14.10
C GLU A 351 11.54 -25.27 13.30
N ILE A 352 11.54 -25.10 11.97
CA ILE A 352 12.67 -25.51 11.11
C ILE A 352 13.96 -24.78 11.51
N TYR A 353 13.89 -23.48 11.80
CA TYR A 353 15.04 -22.71 12.27
C TYR A 353 15.55 -23.22 13.64
N LYS A 354 14.64 -23.51 14.57
CA LYS A 354 14.95 -23.95 15.93
C LYS A 354 15.51 -25.38 15.98
N ASN A 355 15.02 -26.29 15.15
CA ASN A 355 15.35 -27.71 15.18
C ASN A 355 16.43 -28.11 14.16
N GLY A 356 17.21 -27.14 13.65
CA GLY A 356 18.34 -27.42 12.75
C GLY A 356 17.95 -27.90 11.34
N GLY A 357 16.77 -27.52 10.85
CA GLY A 357 16.31 -27.78 9.49
C GLY A 357 15.20 -28.84 9.34
N ILE A 358 14.73 -29.44 10.44
CA ILE A 358 13.74 -30.54 10.40
C ILE A 358 12.45 -30.10 11.12
N ALA A 359 11.30 -30.27 10.48
CA ALA A 359 9.99 -30.12 11.11
C ALA A 359 9.50 -31.48 11.62
N GLU A 360 9.01 -31.51 12.87
CA GLU A 360 8.51 -32.73 13.53
C GLU A 360 7.06 -33.08 13.15
N PHE A 361 6.44 -32.29 12.27
CA PHE A 361 5.06 -32.46 11.82
C PHE A 361 4.94 -32.08 10.33
N PRO A 362 3.89 -32.54 9.62
CA PRO A 362 3.68 -32.21 8.22
C PRO A 362 3.62 -30.71 7.93
N THR A 363 4.33 -30.25 6.90
CA THR A 363 4.52 -28.82 6.59
C THR A 363 3.74 -28.31 5.39
N ASN A 364 3.13 -29.22 4.63
CA ASN A 364 2.34 -28.92 3.45
C ASN A 364 1.01 -28.23 3.81
N VAL A 365 0.53 -27.41 2.86
CA VAL A 365 -0.81 -26.82 2.89
C VAL A 365 -1.53 -27.37 1.68
N LEU A 366 -2.66 -28.05 1.93
CA LEU A 366 -3.42 -28.74 0.89
C LEU A 366 -4.59 -27.87 0.40
N THR A 367 -5.07 -28.16 -0.81
CA THR A 367 -6.31 -27.58 -1.31
C THR A 367 -7.49 -28.34 -0.70
N CYS A 368 -8.39 -27.63 -0.05
CA CYS A 368 -9.58 -28.27 0.54
C CYS A 368 -10.57 -28.64 -0.58
N PRO A 369 -11.03 -29.91 -0.67
CA PRO A 369 -11.95 -30.34 -1.73
C PRO A 369 -13.32 -29.67 -1.64
N ASP A 370 -13.82 -29.42 -0.42
CA ASP A 370 -15.14 -28.82 -0.21
C ASP A 370 -15.25 -27.36 -0.65
N CYS A 371 -14.25 -26.54 -0.32
CA CYS A 371 -14.28 -25.10 -0.61
C CYS A 371 -13.34 -24.68 -1.73
N ASN A 372 -12.52 -25.59 -2.25
CA ASN A 372 -11.54 -25.37 -3.32
C ASN A 372 -10.54 -24.23 -3.01
N LEU A 373 -10.11 -24.11 -1.74
CA LEU A 373 -9.12 -23.11 -1.29
C LEU A 373 -7.94 -23.80 -0.62
N GLU A 374 -6.72 -23.29 -0.83
CA GLU A 374 -5.48 -23.69 -0.13
C GLU A 374 -5.52 -23.29 1.36
N THR A 375 -6.36 -23.98 2.13
CA THR A 375 -6.70 -23.61 3.50
C THR A 375 -6.67 -24.77 4.47
N MET A 376 -6.26 -25.95 4.01
CA MET A 376 -6.16 -27.18 4.79
C MET A 376 -4.75 -27.35 5.32
N ILE A 377 -4.61 -27.32 6.65
CA ILE A 377 -3.32 -27.32 7.36
C ILE A 377 -3.32 -28.42 8.42
N PHE A 378 -2.13 -28.82 8.86
CA PHE A 378 -1.96 -29.81 9.92
C PHE A 378 -2.48 -29.27 11.28
N GLU A 379 -3.32 -30.06 11.96
CA GLU A 379 -3.89 -29.75 13.27
C GLU A 379 -4.04 -31.02 14.12
N ASP A 380 -3.31 -31.11 15.24
CA ASP A 380 -3.24 -32.32 16.10
C ASP A 380 -4.59 -32.80 16.65
N SER A 381 -5.59 -31.90 16.69
CA SER A 381 -6.95 -32.21 17.18
C SER A 381 -7.91 -32.69 16.08
N SER A 382 -7.42 -32.87 14.85
CA SER A 382 -8.18 -33.41 13.73
C SER A 382 -8.10 -34.94 13.69
N SER A 383 -9.18 -35.61 13.29
CA SER A 383 -9.21 -37.07 13.15
C SER A 383 -8.33 -37.59 12.00
N THR A 384 -8.06 -36.75 11.00
CA THR A 384 -7.20 -37.07 9.83
C THR A 384 -5.83 -36.40 9.91
N GLY A 385 -5.57 -35.62 10.97
CA GLY A 385 -4.40 -34.76 11.12
C GLY A 385 -4.45 -33.45 10.34
N TYR A 386 -5.48 -33.20 9.52
CA TYR A 386 -5.63 -31.97 8.74
C TYR A 386 -7.02 -31.36 8.89
N ARG A 387 -7.09 -30.04 9.01
CA ARG A 387 -8.37 -29.32 9.06
C ARG A 387 -8.36 -28.07 8.19
N CYS A 388 -9.41 -27.89 7.42
CA CYS A 388 -9.66 -26.68 6.66
C CYS A 388 -9.96 -25.51 7.60
N THR A 389 -9.16 -24.45 7.49
CA THR A 389 -9.29 -23.24 8.33
C THR A 389 -10.52 -22.38 7.99
N TYR A 390 -11.17 -22.65 6.86
CA TYR A 390 -12.35 -21.94 6.35
C TYR A 390 -13.67 -22.69 6.57
N CYS A 391 -13.83 -23.90 6.01
CA CYS A 391 -15.08 -24.68 6.07
C CYS A 391 -15.10 -25.80 7.13
N LYS A 392 -13.96 -26.08 7.79
CA LYS A 392 -13.79 -27.13 8.83
C LYS A 392 -13.80 -28.58 8.34
N ASN A 393 -13.82 -28.81 7.03
CA ASN A 393 -13.57 -30.13 6.46
C ASN A 393 -12.22 -30.70 6.91
N GLU A 394 -12.18 -32.00 7.19
CA GLU A 394 -10.98 -32.73 7.63
C GLU A 394 -10.55 -33.80 6.62
N GLU A 395 -11.36 -34.11 5.61
CA GLU A 395 -11.08 -35.18 4.65
C GLU A 395 -10.49 -34.62 3.35
N SER A 396 -9.43 -35.25 2.84
CA SER A 396 -8.89 -34.94 1.51
C SER A 396 -8.12 -36.14 0.98
N ASP A 397 -8.29 -36.38 -0.31
CA ASP A 397 -7.60 -37.42 -1.07
C ASP A 397 -6.07 -37.18 -1.16
N GLU A 398 -5.63 -35.94 -0.93
CA GLU A 398 -4.22 -35.54 -0.91
C GLU A 398 -3.55 -35.80 0.45
N ILE A 399 -4.31 -36.17 1.50
CA ILE A 399 -3.73 -36.54 2.80
C ILE A 399 -3.03 -37.88 2.64
N GLU A 400 -1.76 -37.92 3.04
CA GLU A 400 -1.00 -39.15 2.99
C GLU A 400 -1.40 -40.09 4.15
N VAL A 401 -1.72 -41.34 3.81
CA VAL A 401 -2.06 -42.43 4.72
C VAL A 401 -0.97 -43.49 4.66
N GLN A 402 -0.72 -44.16 5.77
CA GLN A 402 0.31 -45.20 5.86
C GLN A 402 -0.21 -46.54 5.32
N CYS A 403 0.52 -47.12 4.37
CA CYS A 403 0.27 -48.48 3.90
C CYS A 403 0.48 -49.50 5.03
N SER A 404 -0.52 -50.33 5.31
CA SER A 404 -0.47 -51.34 6.39
C SER A 404 0.61 -52.41 6.16
N MET A 405 1.00 -52.66 4.90
CA MET A 405 1.96 -53.71 4.55
C MET A 405 3.43 -53.26 4.58
N CYS A 406 3.74 -52.07 4.01
CA CYS A 406 5.12 -51.59 3.89
C CYS A 406 5.44 -50.35 4.73
N GLY A 407 4.45 -49.79 5.42
CA GLY A 407 4.61 -48.62 6.28
C GLY A 407 4.92 -47.31 5.54
N SER A 408 4.89 -47.29 4.21
CA SER A 408 5.14 -46.07 3.42
C SER A 408 3.89 -45.18 3.37
N MET A 409 4.10 -43.86 3.34
CA MET A 409 3.04 -42.85 3.22
C MET A 409 2.66 -42.65 1.74
N TRP A 410 1.36 -42.65 1.44
CA TRP A 410 0.82 -42.47 0.09
C TRP A 410 -0.46 -41.62 0.14
N PRO A 411 -0.76 -40.80 -0.89
CA PRO A 411 -2.03 -40.09 -0.96
C PRO A 411 -3.21 -41.06 -0.80
N ASN A 412 -4.23 -40.65 -0.04
CA ASN A 412 -5.40 -41.49 0.23
C ASN A 412 -6.11 -41.95 -1.05
N SER A 413 -6.10 -41.14 -2.12
CA SER A 413 -6.65 -41.54 -3.43
C SER A 413 -5.95 -42.73 -4.10
N GLU A 414 -4.70 -43.01 -3.72
CA GLU A 414 -3.90 -44.10 -4.29
C GLU A 414 -3.90 -45.36 -3.39
N ILE A 415 -4.41 -45.23 -2.17
CA ILE A 415 -4.58 -46.32 -1.21
C ILE A 415 -5.91 -47.04 -1.48
N VAL A 416 -5.89 -48.37 -1.43
CA VAL A 416 -7.11 -49.19 -1.51
C VAL A 416 -7.27 -49.98 -0.24
N SER A 417 -8.41 -49.83 0.39
CA SER A 417 -8.85 -50.59 1.55
C SER A 417 -9.37 -51.96 1.10
N VAL A 418 -8.69 -53.04 1.50
CA VAL A 418 -9.03 -54.42 1.16
C VAL A 418 -9.50 -55.13 2.42
N ASP A 419 -10.69 -55.70 2.38
CA ASP A 419 -11.23 -56.49 3.48
C ASP A 419 -10.66 -57.92 3.41
N TRP A 420 -9.83 -58.28 4.39
CA TRP A 420 -9.25 -59.61 4.50
C TRP A 420 -10.08 -60.44 5.47
N THR A 421 -10.86 -61.37 4.91
CA THR A 421 -11.60 -62.46 5.57
C THR A 421 -12.90 -62.08 6.30
N ASP A 422 -13.75 -63.09 6.52
CA ASP A 422 -15.11 -63.03 7.07
C ASP A 422 -15.23 -62.41 8.49
N GLU A 423 -14.13 -61.90 9.06
CA GLU A 423 -14.05 -61.20 10.36
C GLU A 423 -14.01 -59.66 10.22
N GLY A 424 -13.98 -59.11 9.00
CA GLY A 424 -14.14 -57.68 8.71
C GLY A 424 -12.90 -56.82 8.97
N HIS A 425 -11.70 -57.41 8.85
CA HIS A 425 -10.43 -56.69 8.99
C HIS A 425 -10.05 -56.00 7.68
N VAL A 426 -10.12 -54.66 7.69
CA VAL A 426 -9.77 -53.82 6.55
C VAL A 426 -8.29 -53.43 6.61
N GLU A 427 -7.52 -53.72 5.55
CA GLU A 427 -6.12 -53.29 5.39
C GLU A 427 -5.99 -52.24 4.27
N ASP A 428 -5.20 -51.20 4.50
CA ASP A 428 -4.94 -50.12 3.54
C ASP A 428 -3.65 -50.38 2.76
N LEU A 429 -3.75 -50.65 1.45
CA LEU A 429 -2.64 -51.09 0.61
C LEU A 429 -2.28 -50.06 -0.47
N CYS A 430 -0.99 -49.68 -0.53
CA CYS A 430 -0.46 -48.78 -1.55
C CYS A 430 -0.29 -49.46 -2.93
N PRO A 431 -0.23 -48.68 -4.03
CA PRO A 431 -0.13 -49.21 -5.40
C PRO A 431 1.03 -50.19 -5.59
N ARG A 432 2.18 -49.94 -4.94
CA ARG A 432 3.34 -50.85 -4.99
C ARG A 432 3.07 -52.20 -4.31
N CYS A 433 2.45 -52.21 -3.14
CA CYS A 433 2.15 -53.47 -2.43
C CYS A 433 1.06 -54.27 -3.16
N ARG A 434 0.18 -53.56 -3.90
CA ARG A 434 -0.85 -54.15 -4.77
C ARG A 434 -0.32 -54.61 -6.13
N ARG A 435 0.94 -54.31 -6.45
CA ARG A 435 1.56 -54.56 -7.77
C ARG A 435 0.81 -53.93 -8.95
N ASP A 436 0.42 -52.68 -8.78
CA ASP A 436 -0.23 -51.90 -9.83
C ASP A 436 0.74 -51.70 -11.03
N PRO A 437 0.35 -52.01 -12.28
CA PRO A 437 1.23 -51.95 -13.46
C PRO A 437 1.89 -50.59 -13.69
N ASP A 438 1.24 -49.50 -13.28
CA ASP A 438 1.78 -48.15 -13.44
C ASP A 438 2.92 -47.81 -12.45
N TYR A 439 3.08 -48.64 -11.40
CA TYR A 439 4.01 -48.39 -10.27
C TYR A 439 5.08 -49.47 -10.09
N ILE A 440 4.99 -50.55 -10.86
CA ILE A 440 6.00 -51.60 -10.97
C ILE A 440 6.49 -51.59 -12.41
N GLY A 441 7.73 -51.16 -12.64
CA GLY A 441 8.37 -51.38 -13.93
C GLY A 441 8.45 -52.88 -14.20
N ASP A 442 8.29 -53.30 -15.47
CA ASP A 442 8.51 -54.67 -15.91
C ASP A 442 9.95 -55.10 -15.54
N ASP A 443 10.12 -55.67 -14.34
CA ASP A 443 11.32 -56.40 -13.91
C ASP A 443 11.25 -57.87 -14.36
#